data_AF-A0AAD9NC37-F1
#
_entry.id   AF-A0AAD9NC37-F1
#
_cell.length_a   1.000
_cell.length_b   1.000
_cell.length_c   1.000
_cell.angle_alpha   90.00
_cell.angle_beta   90.00
_cell.angle_gamma   90.00
#
_symmetry.space_group_name_H-M   'P 1'
#
loop_
_entity.id
_entity.type
_entity.pdbx_description
1 polymer ?
#
loop_
_entity_poly.entity_id
_entity_poly.type
_entity_poly.pdbx_seq_one_letter_code
_entity_poly.pdbx_strand_id
1 'polypeptide(L)'
;MKHPSDLASWGLNPGAIHLWPTVLPVRPSRSPTVLLSSPFQCELSKLRMERLRIEEEHLLEVKRQEELERIRGPSPKWYELKNARFHYEAHKNNELLKSSDDWQSLLDYRNELEQASKQFQKHHSTTS
;
A
#
# COMPACT_ATOMS: atom_id res chain seq x y z
N MET A 1 22.39 -44.69 27.57
CA MET A 1 23.53 -44.17 28.36
C MET A 1 24.82 -44.39 27.59
N LYS A 2 25.71 -43.39 27.63
CA LYS A 2 27.12 -43.32 27.15
C LYS A 2 27.35 -43.03 25.65
N HIS A 3 27.60 -41.74 25.36
CA HIS A 3 28.68 -41.32 24.45
C HIS A 3 30.00 -41.30 25.26
N PRO A 4 31.16 -41.56 24.63
CA PRO A 4 32.11 -40.50 24.21
C PRO A 4 32.76 -40.81 22.82
N SER A 5 32.91 -39.84 21.92
CA SER A 5 34.05 -38.94 21.69
C SER A 5 35.28 -39.57 21.02
N ASP A 6 35.73 -38.84 19.98
CA ASP A 6 37.13 -38.62 19.59
C ASP A 6 37.75 -39.33 18.36
N LEU A 7 38.01 -38.47 17.38
CA LEU A 7 39.31 -38.24 16.73
C LEU A 7 39.76 -39.18 15.59
N ALA A 8 39.71 -38.57 14.40
CA ALA A 8 40.79 -38.51 13.42
C ALA A 8 41.17 -39.79 12.66
N SER A 9 40.80 -39.82 11.37
CA SER A 9 41.68 -40.33 10.34
C SER A 9 41.55 -39.46 9.10
N TRP A 10 42.49 -38.53 8.95
CA TRP A 10 42.65 -37.70 7.76
C TRP A 10 43.15 -38.58 6.62
N GLY A 11 42.23 -39.02 5.76
CA GLY A 11 42.58 -39.54 4.44
C GLY A 11 42.87 -38.38 3.49
N LEU A 12 44.09 -37.83 3.55
CA LEU A 12 44.63 -36.99 2.47
C LEU A 12 44.80 -37.86 1.23
N ASN A 13 43.98 -37.62 0.21
CA ASN A 13 44.17 -38.19 -1.11
C ASN A 13 44.98 -37.19 -1.96
N PRO A 14 46.24 -37.48 -2.34
CA PRO A 14 47.10 -36.54 -3.05
C PRO A 14 46.90 -36.74 -4.55
N GLY A 15 46.00 -35.97 -5.15
CA GLY A 15 45.82 -36.08 -6.60
C GLY A 15 44.48 -35.59 -7.10
N ALA A 16 44.14 -34.33 -6.83
CA ALA A 16 43.09 -33.67 -7.59
C ALA A 16 43.47 -32.22 -7.80
N ILE A 17 44.08 -31.98 -8.94
CA ILE A 17 44.34 -30.65 -9.50
C ILE A 17 42.96 -30.09 -9.87
N HIS A 18 42.27 -29.50 -8.88
CA HIS A 18 41.04 -28.77 -9.12
C HIS A 18 41.40 -27.35 -9.55
N LEU A 19 41.39 -27.16 -10.88
CA LEU A 19 41.23 -25.87 -11.52
C LEU A 19 39.90 -25.24 -11.08
N TRP A 20 39.92 -24.45 -10.01
CA TRP A 20 38.88 -23.48 -9.71
C TRP A 20 39.44 -22.10 -10.03
N PRO A 21 38.70 -21.21 -10.72
CA PRO A 21 39.13 -19.82 -10.85
C PRO A 21 39.12 -19.21 -9.46
N THR A 22 40.27 -18.73 -8.99
CA THR A 22 40.38 -17.91 -7.78
C THR A 22 39.46 -16.71 -7.93
N VAL A 23 38.27 -16.76 -7.34
CA VAL A 23 37.46 -15.57 -7.11
C VAL A 23 38.24 -14.76 -6.09
N LEU A 24 39.04 -13.80 -6.57
CA LEU A 24 39.66 -12.81 -5.72
C LEU A 24 38.57 -12.23 -4.81
N PRO A 25 38.77 -12.12 -3.48
CA PRO A 25 37.82 -11.42 -2.66
C PRO A 25 37.78 -9.98 -3.16
N VAL A 26 36.63 -9.57 -3.71
CA VAL A 26 36.35 -8.16 -3.98
C VAL A 26 36.47 -7.46 -2.64
N ARG A 27 37.59 -6.77 -2.45
CA ARG A 27 37.85 -5.97 -1.26
C ARG A 27 36.70 -4.96 -1.20
N PRO A 28 35.82 -4.96 -0.18
CA PRO A 28 34.89 -3.86 -0.03
C PRO A 28 35.77 -2.65 0.22
N SER A 29 35.84 -1.74 -0.75
CA SER A 29 36.44 -0.44 -0.51
C SER A 29 35.58 0.21 0.57
N ARG A 30 36.06 0.18 1.82
CA ARG A 30 35.65 1.13 2.87
C ARG A 30 36.18 2.50 2.48
N SER A 31 35.69 3.05 1.37
CA SER A 31 35.49 4.48 1.29
C SER A 31 34.09 4.72 1.83
N PRO A 32 33.87 5.68 2.75
CA PRO A 32 32.54 6.23 2.89
C PRO A 32 32.29 6.95 1.57
N THR A 33 31.77 6.23 0.58
CA THR A 33 31.08 6.83 -0.54
C THR A 33 29.86 7.44 0.12
N VAL A 34 30.03 8.63 0.71
CA VAL A 34 28.98 9.63 0.73
C VAL A 34 28.62 9.68 -0.74
N LEU A 35 27.56 8.95 -1.10
CA LEU A 35 26.91 9.05 -2.38
C LEU A 35 26.45 10.49 -2.41
N LEU A 36 27.35 11.38 -2.84
CA LEU A 36 27.07 12.72 -3.31
C LEU A 36 26.27 12.48 -4.58
N SER A 37 25.02 12.04 -4.41
CA SER A 37 24.01 12.16 -5.43
C SER A 37 24.11 13.59 -5.91
N SER A 38 24.32 13.76 -7.21
CA SER A 38 24.39 15.08 -7.81
C SER A 38 23.24 15.95 -7.25
N PRO A 39 23.45 17.24 -6.95
CA PRO A 39 22.37 18.10 -6.44
C PRO A 39 21.06 17.95 -7.22
N PHE A 40 21.17 17.72 -8.53
CA PHE A 40 20.04 17.41 -9.42
C PHE A 40 19.35 16.06 -9.15
N GLN A 41 20.10 15.01 -8.76
CA GLN A 41 19.52 13.74 -8.35
C GLN A 41 18.78 13.85 -7.02
N CYS A 42 19.31 14.63 -6.07
CA CYS A 42 18.58 14.93 -4.83
C CYS A 42 17.26 15.65 -5.14
N GLU A 43 17.31 16.71 -5.95
CA GLU A 43 16.12 17.46 -6.34
C GLU A 43 15.11 16.60 -7.11
N LEU A 44 15.57 15.80 -8.07
CA LEU A 44 14.72 14.86 -8.80
C LEU A 44 14.05 13.83 -7.87
N SER A 45 14.77 13.33 -6.88
CA SER A 45 14.21 12.40 -5.89
C SER A 45 13.11 13.06 -5.05
N LYS A 46 13.31 14.32 -4.65
CA LYS A 46 12.31 15.11 -3.93
C LYS A 46 11.06 15.33 -4.79
N LEU A 47 11.23 15.74 -6.04
CA LEU A 47 10.11 15.95 -6.97
C LEU A 47 9.32 14.66 -7.25
N ARG A 48 10.01 13.51 -7.34
CA ARG A 48 9.35 12.20 -7.50
C ARG A 48 8.54 11.84 -6.26
N MET A 49 9.10 12.04 -5.07
CA MET A 49 8.38 11.80 -3.82
C MET A 49 7.15 12.70 -3.69
N GLU A 50 7.28 13.98 -4.06
CA GLU A 50 6.15 14.92 -4.02
C GLU A 50 5.05 14.52 -5.00
N ARG A 51 5.42 14.14 -6.23
CA ARG A 51 4.46 13.60 -7.20
C ARG A 51 3.71 12.38 -6.64
N LEU A 52 4.44 11.43 -6.05
CA LEU A 52 3.83 10.22 -5.49
C LEU A 52 2.88 10.55 -4.35
N ARG A 53 3.22 11.52 -3.50
CA ARG A 53 2.35 12.00 -2.43
C ARG A 53 1.04 12.59 -2.97
N ILE A 54 1.13 13.44 -4.00
CA ILE A 54 -0.06 14.01 -4.65
C ILE A 54 -0.93 12.91 -5.27
N GLU A 55 -0.30 11.92 -5.90
CA GLU A 55 -1.00 10.78 -6.50
C GLU A 55 -1.70 9.92 -5.45
N GLU A 56 -1.03 9.63 -4.33
CA GLU A 56 -1.61 8.95 -3.18
C GLU A 56 -2.80 9.72 -2.60
N GLU A 57 -2.64 11.01 -2.33
CA GLU A 57 -3.70 11.87 -1.80
C GLU A 57 -4.93 11.87 -2.72
N HIS A 58 -4.72 11.90 -4.04
CA HIS A 58 -5.81 11.80 -5.02
C HIS A 58 -6.49 10.42 -4.99
N LEU A 59 -5.72 9.33 -4.99
CA LEU A 59 -6.27 7.97 -4.93
C LEU A 59 -7.08 7.74 -3.64
N LEU A 60 -6.64 8.30 -2.52
CA LEU A 60 -7.37 8.25 -1.26
C LEU A 60 -8.72 8.98 -1.34
N GLU A 61 -8.78 10.13 -2.01
CA GLU A 61 -10.06 10.81 -2.24
C GLU A 61 -10.99 10.00 -3.16
N VAL A 62 -10.47 9.42 -4.23
CA VAL A 62 -11.28 8.54 -5.11
C VAL A 62 -11.87 7.38 -4.32
N LYS A 63 -11.05 6.69 -3.52
CA LYS A 63 -11.48 5.57 -2.67
C LYS A 63 -12.52 6.00 -1.64
N ARG A 64 -12.35 7.19 -1.06
CA ARG A 64 -13.31 7.77 -0.12
C ARG A 64 -14.67 8.03 -0.79
N GLN A 65 -14.69 8.56 -2.02
CA GLN A 65 -15.93 8.79 -2.75
C GLN A 65 -16.63 7.48 -3.15
N GLU A 66 -15.86 6.48 -3.57
CA GLU A 66 -16.39 5.13 -3.84
C GLU A 66 -17.05 4.54 -2.60
N GLU A 67 -16.41 4.68 -1.44
CA GLU A 67 -16.93 4.16 -0.18
C GLU A 67 -18.16 4.92 0.31
N LEU A 68 -18.16 6.25 0.18
CA LEU A 68 -19.34 7.08 0.44
C LEU A 68 -20.51 6.67 -0.46
N GLU A 69 -20.27 6.38 -1.75
CA GLU A 69 -21.32 5.85 -2.61
C GLU A 69 -21.75 4.45 -2.17
N ARG A 70 -20.84 3.57 -1.74
CA ARG A 70 -21.21 2.23 -1.26
C ARG A 70 -22.21 2.28 -0.10
N ILE A 71 -21.94 3.15 0.89
CA ILE A 71 -22.77 3.29 2.11
C ILE A 71 -23.89 4.33 1.98
N ARG A 72 -23.95 5.05 0.85
CA ARG A 72 -25.02 6.02 0.58
C ARG A 72 -26.36 5.31 0.63
N GLY A 73 -27.30 5.93 1.34
CA GLY A 73 -28.71 5.54 1.28
C GLY A 73 -29.28 5.58 -0.14
N PRO A 74 -30.48 5.05 -0.34
CA PRO A 74 -31.08 5.00 -1.66
C PRO A 74 -31.41 6.41 -2.17
N SER A 75 -31.41 6.59 -3.49
CA SER A 75 -31.74 7.88 -4.11
C SER A 75 -33.18 8.32 -3.78
N PRO A 76 -33.48 9.61 -3.63
CA PRO A 76 -34.85 10.08 -3.47
C PRO A 76 -35.76 9.56 -4.60
N LYS A 77 -36.94 9.04 -4.24
CA LYS A 77 -37.93 8.47 -5.19
C LYS A 77 -37.37 7.37 -6.11
N TRP A 78 -36.34 6.64 -5.67
CA TRP A 78 -35.78 5.53 -6.44
C TRP A 78 -36.83 4.46 -6.82
N TYR A 79 -37.86 4.29 -5.98
CA TYR A 79 -38.98 3.36 -6.19
C TYR A 79 -39.92 3.77 -7.34
N GLU A 80 -39.83 5.01 -7.84
CA GLU A 80 -40.60 5.49 -9.00
C GLU A 80 -39.87 5.23 -10.32
N LEU A 81 -38.60 4.84 -10.28
CA LEU A 81 -37.79 4.60 -11.46
C LEU A 81 -38.31 3.37 -12.22
N LYS A 82 -38.45 3.50 -13.55
CA LYS A 82 -38.91 2.42 -14.45
C LYS A 82 -37.79 1.84 -15.32
N ASN A 83 -36.54 2.15 -14.99
CA ASN A 83 -35.36 1.71 -15.73
C ASN A 83 -34.50 0.79 -14.87
N ALA A 84 -33.39 0.28 -15.43
CA ALA A 84 -32.49 -0.64 -14.72
C ALA A 84 -31.94 -0.09 -13.39
N ARG A 85 -31.93 1.24 -13.18
CA ARG A 85 -31.50 1.83 -11.90
C ARG A 85 -32.43 1.47 -10.75
N PHE A 86 -33.70 1.15 -11.02
CA PHE A 86 -34.62 0.65 -10.00
C PHE A 86 -34.06 -0.60 -9.31
N HIS A 87 -33.62 -1.58 -10.11
CA HIS A 87 -33.09 -2.84 -9.56
C HIS A 87 -31.79 -2.63 -8.79
N TYR A 88 -30.93 -1.72 -9.28
CA TYR A 88 -29.71 -1.36 -8.59
C TYR A 88 -29.98 -0.74 -7.21
N GLU A 89 -30.84 0.29 -7.15
CA GLU A 89 -31.20 0.96 -5.89
C GLU A 89 -31.95 0.02 -4.94
N ALA A 90 -32.85 -0.82 -5.46
CA ALA A 90 -33.58 -1.83 -4.69
C ALA A 90 -32.61 -2.82 -4.04
N HIS A 91 -31.69 -3.40 -4.82
CA HIS A 91 -30.69 -4.33 -4.34
C HIS A 91 -29.81 -3.67 -3.28
N LYS A 92 -29.28 -2.49 -3.58
CA LYS A 92 -28.42 -1.73 -2.66
C LYS A 92 -29.12 -1.43 -1.33
N ASN A 93 -30.37 -0.97 -1.38
CA ASN A 93 -31.16 -0.69 -0.18
C ASN A 93 -31.38 -1.97 0.65
N ASN A 94 -31.70 -3.09 -0.01
CA ASN A 94 -31.88 -4.36 0.67
C ASN A 94 -30.59 -4.84 1.36
N GLU A 95 -29.43 -4.68 0.71
CA GLU A 95 -28.15 -4.98 1.36
C GLU A 95 -27.90 -4.08 2.58
N LEU A 96 -28.20 -2.79 2.50
CA LEU A 96 -28.02 -1.85 3.61
C LEU A 96 -28.93 -2.16 4.81
N LEU A 97 -30.13 -2.68 4.55
CA LEU A 97 -31.05 -3.13 5.59
C LEU A 97 -30.56 -4.39 6.32
N LYS A 98 -29.70 -5.21 5.71
CA LYS A 98 -29.12 -6.39 6.39
C LYS A 98 -28.15 -6.01 7.50
N SER A 99 -27.52 -4.84 7.40
CA SER A 99 -26.64 -4.29 8.43
C SER A 99 -27.38 -3.38 9.41
N SER A 100 -28.66 -3.65 9.68
CA SER A 100 -29.51 -2.85 10.59
C SER A 100 -28.93 -2.67 11.98
N ASP A 101 -28.27 -3.71 12.47
CA ASP A 101 -27.80 -3.78 13.84
C ASP A 101 -26.58 -2.87 14.08
N ASP A 102 -25.84 -2.55 13.01
CA ASP A 102 -24.61 -1.75 13.03
C ASP A 102 -24.78 -0.35 12.41
N TRP A 103 -26.02 0.15 12.29
CA TRP A 103 -26.29 1.45 11.66
C TRP A 103 -25.55 2.62 12.32
N GLN A 104 -25.37 2.59 13.64
CA GLN A 104 -24.64 3.64 14.33
C GLN A 104 -23.16 3.66 13.89
N SER A 105 -22.51 2.50 13.87
CA SER A 105 -21.12 2.38 13.40
C SER A 105 -20.96 2.77 11.93
N LEU A 106 -21.92 2.41 11.08
CA LEU A 106 -21.93 2.84 9.68
C LEU A 106 -22.10 4.36 9.53
N LEU A 107 -22.95 4.98 10.36
CA LEU A 107 -23.15 6.42 10.36
C LEU A 107 -21.90 7.16 10.84
N ASP A 108 -21.26 6.67 11.90
CA ASP A 108 -20.03 7.23 12.43
C ASP A 108 -18.90 7.14 11.39
N TYR A 109 -18.73 5.97 10.77
CA TYR A 109 -17.78 5.77 9.69
C TYR A 109 -18.04 6.71 8.49
N ARG A 110 -19.31 6.86 8.08
CA ARG A 110 -19.69 7.81 7.03
C ARG A 110 -19.29 9.25 7.41
N ASN A 111 -19.56 9.66 8.65
CA ASN A 111 -19.23 11.00 9.12
C ASN A 111 -17.72 11.24 9.09
N GLU A 112 -16.90 10.26 9.46
CA GLU A 112 -15.44 10.33 9.35
C GLU A 112 -14.99 10.52 7.90
N LEU A 113 -15.55 9.74 6.95
CA LEU A 113 -15.26 9.89 5.53
C LEU A 113 -15.65 11.28 5.00
N GLU A 114 -16.84 11.79 5.34
CA GLU A 114 -17.28 13.12 4.93
C GLU A 114 -16.39 14.23 5.50
N GLN A 115 -15.96 14.10 6.75
CA GLN A 115 -15.02 15.04 7.37
C GLN A 115 -13.67 15.04 6.65
N ALA A 116 -13.12 13.86 6.37
CA ALA A 116 -11.86 13.72 5.65
C ALA A 116 -11.93 14.31 4.23
N SER A 117 -13.04 14.09 3.50
CA SER A 117 -13.24 14.70 2.16
C SER A 117 -13.32 16.22 2.24
N LYS A 118 -14.03 16.78 3.23
CA LYS A 118 -14.09 18.24 3.44
C LYS A 118 -12.71 18.83 3.75
N GLN A 119 -11.87 18.13 4.52
CA GLN A 119 -10.50 18.56 4.80
C GLN A 119 -9.64 18.54 3.53
N PHE A 120 -9.74 17.48 2.73
CA PHE A 120 -9.05 17.38 1.43
C PHE A 120 -9.43 18.53 0.50
N GLN A 121 -10.73 18.82 0.34
CA GLN A 121 -11.20 19.92 -0.50
C GLN A 121 -10.67 21.28 -0.04
N LYS A 122 -10.66 21.54 1.28
CA LYS A 122 -10.12 22.77 1.85
C LYS A 122 -8.62 22.93 1.59
N HIS A 123 -7.86 21.85 1.71
CA HIS A 123 -6.43 21.85 1.42
C HIS A 123 -6.19 22.23 -0.05
N HIS A 124 -6.87 21.58 -0.98
CA HIS A 124 -6.74 21.86 -2.41
C HIS A 124 -7.23 23.25 -2.83
N SER A 125 -8.29 23.78 -2.21
CA SER A 125 -8.76 25.14 -2.49
C SER A 125 -7.81 26.22 -1.97
N THR A 126 -6.95 25.90 -1.00
CA THR A 126 -5.96 26.85 -0.46
C THR A 126 -4.67 26.84 -1.27
N THR A 127 -4.33 25.70 -1.87
CA THR A 127 -3.09 25.53 -2.67
C THR A 127 -3.26 25.88 -4.15
N SER A 128 -4.50 25.92 -4.67
CA SER A 128 -4.81 26.38 -6.05
C SER A 128 -4.94 27.90 -6.12
#